data_AF-A0A9Q8Y6E1-F1
#
_entry.id   AF-A0A9Q8Y6E1-F1
#
_cell.length_a   1.000
_cell.length_b   1.000
_cell.length_c   1.000
_cell.angle_alpha   90.00
_cell.angle_beta   90.00
_cell.angle_gamma   90.00
#
_symmetry.space_group_name_H-M   'P 1'
#
loop_
_entity.id
_entity.type
_entity.pdbx_description
1 polymer ?
#
loop_
_entity_poly.entity_id
_entity_poly.type
_entity_poly.pdbx_seq_one_letter_code
_entity_poly.pdbx_strand_id
1 'polypeptide(L)'
;MSTQGFSADWVCGTPRSGPLEPEIGPFGFNCGKSWQSHAWVECGDFIVDITADQFGAPPVLVVDRTDNRYNKGNRDGALPEFVLARRRAVDDIWPQWQRISAGGPKGSLTP
;
A
#
# COMPACT_ATOMS: atom_id res chain seq x y z
N MET A 1 0.15 -2.78 11.05
CA MET A 1 -1.25 -3.23 11.28
C MET A 1 -1.23 -4.73 11.40
N SER A 2 -2.09 -5.38 12.19
CA SER A 2 -2.12 -6.85 12.23
C SER A 2 -3.54 -7.41 12.36
N THR A 3 -3.82 -8.49 11.63
CA THR A 3 -5.08 -9.23 11.70
C THR A 3 -4.80 -10.72 11.70
N GLN A 4 -5.52 -11.48 12.55
CA GLN A 4 -5.39 -12.93 12.63
C GLN A 4 -3.94 -13.45 12.75
N GLY A 5 -3.06 -12.68 13.40
CA GLY A 5 -1.64 -13.01 13.57
C GLY A 5 -0.71 -12.59 12.42
N PHE A 6 -1.24 -12.07 11.31
CA PHE A 6 -0.44 -11.56 10.20
C PHE A 6 -0.14 -10.07 10.38
N SER A 7 1.15 -9.72 10.40
CA SER A 7 1.59 -8.32 10.33
C SER A 7 1.54 -7.83 8.90
N ALA A 8 1.05 -6.61 8.73
CA ALA A 8 0.99 -5.88 7.49
C ALA A 8 1.69 -4.53 7.66
N ASP A 9 2.64 -4.26 6.76
CA ASP A 9 3.49 -3.08 6.76
C ASP A 9 3.19 -2.22 5.53
N TRP A 10 3.02 -0.92 5.75
CA TRP A 10 2.94 0.05 4.67
C TRP A 10 4.35 0.31 4.12
N VAL A 11 4.51 0.12 2.82
CA VAL A 11 5.80 0.28 2.12
C VAL A 11 5.63 1.23 0.95
N CYS A 12 6.68 1.96 0.63
CA CYS A 12 6.70 2.84 -0.53
C CYS A 12 8.08 2.90 -1.18
N GLY A 13 8.11 3.39 -2.41
CA GLY A 13 9.33 3.73 -3.12
C GLY A 13 9.10 4.92 -4.03
N THR A 14 10.09 5.80 -4.07
CA THR A 14 10.02 7.05 -4.85
C THR A 14 11.29 7.16 -5.68
N PRO A 15 11.20 7.18 -7.02
CA PRO A 15 12.37 7.24 -7.90
C PRO A 15 13.01 8.64 -7.91
N ARG A 16 12.34 9.68 -7.40
CA ARG A 16 12.82 11.07 -7.32
C ARG A 16 12.39 11.73 -6.01
N SER A 17 13.16 12.68 -5.50
CA SER A 17 12.78 13.45 -4.29
C SER A 17 11.68 14.48 -4.55
N GLY A 18 11.44 14.83 -5.82
CA GLY A 18 10.42 15.77 -6.25
C GLY A 18 10.16 15.66 -7.77
N PRO A 19 9.12 16.33 -8.29
CA PRO A 19 8.70 16.17 -9.69
C PRO A 19 9.77 16.53 -10.74
N LEU A 20 10.65 17.47 -10.40
CA LEU A 20 11.71 17.99 -11.28
C LEU A 20 13.13 17.56 -10.84
N GLU A 21 13.23 16.79 -9.75
CA GLU A 21 14.53 16.35 -9.23
C GLU A 21 15.06 15.15 -10.03
N PRO A 22 16.40 14.94 -10.07
CA PRO A 22 16.99 13.77 -10.69
C PRO A 22 16.49 12.45 -10.09
N GLU A 23 16.59 11.38 -10.87
CA GLU A 23 16.34 10.03 -10.36
C GLU A 23 17.39 9.65 -9.31
N ILE A 24 16.91 9.18 -8.16
CA ILE A 24 17.73 8.75 -7.04
C ILE A 24 17.88 7.22 -6.97
N GLY A 25 17.12 6.49 -7.79
CA GLY A 25 17.24 5.05 -7.91
C GLY A 25 15.99 4.37 -8.47
N PRO A 26 16.08 3.05 -8.72
CA PRO A 26 14.99 2.24 -9.26
C PRO A 26 13.97 1.88 -8.17
N PHE A 27 13.27 2.88 -7.64
CA PHE A 27 12.34 2.71 -6.52
C PHE A 27 10.88 2.96 -6.92
N GLY A 28 9.96 2.29 -6.24
CA GLY A 28 8.52 2.37 -6.45
C GLY A 28 8.00 1.20 -7.27
N PHE A 29 7.13 1.49 -8.24
CA PHE A 29 6.57 0.51 -9.15
C PHE A 29 7.13 0.68 -10.57
N ASN A 30 7.66 -0.39 -11.15
CA ASN A 30 8.13 -0.42 -12.53
C ASN A 30 6.99 -0.82 -13.46
N CYS A 31 6.47 0.16 -14.20
CA CYS A 31 5.39 -0.04 -15.19
C CYS A 31 5.90 -0.44 -16.59
N GLY A 32 7.14 -0.94 -16.69
CA GLY A 32 7.79 -1.39 -17.93
C GLY A 32 8.46 -0.28 -18.75
N LYS A 33 8.13 0.99 -18.49
CA LYS A 33 8.79 2.16 -19.13
C LYS A 33 9.74 2.89 -18.19
N SER A 34 9.34 3.02 -16.93
CA SER A 34 10.09 3.73 -15.90
C SER A 34 9.59 3.34 -14.52
N TRP A 35 10.39 3.68 -13.51
CA TRP A 35 10.00 3.62 -12.12
C TRP A 35 9.06 4.77 -11.79
N GLN A 36 7.99 4.47 -11.06
CA GLN A 36 6.96 5.41 -10.63
C GLN A 36 6.87 5.43 -9.12
N SER A 37 6.72 6.63 -8.54
CA SER A 37 6.45 6.79 -7.10
C SER A 37 5.21 5.98 -6.73
N HIS A 38 5.34 5.06 -5.78
CA HIS A 38 4.24 4.18 -5.44
C HIS A 38 4.29 3.67 -4.01
N ALA A 39 3.15 3.22 -3.50
CA ALA A 39 3.03 2.63 -2.17
C ALA A 39 2.09 1.43 -2.17
N TRP A 40 2.40 0.44 -1.33
CA TRP A 40 1.73 -0.86 -1.24
C TRP A 40 1.80 -1.39 0.19
N VAL A 41 1.21 -2.56 0.42
CA VAL A 41 1.29 -3.28 1.69
C VAL A 41 2.10 -4.55 1.51
N GLU A 42 3.03 -4.82 2.42
CA GLU A 42 3.68 -6.11 2.53
C GLU A 42 3.11 -6.89 3.73
N CYS A 43 2.79 -8.16 3.52
CA CYS A 43 2.26 -9.05 4.54
C CYS A 43 2.85 -10.45 4.38
N GLY A 44 3.74 -10.85 5.30
CA GLY A 44 4.50 -12.10 5.15
C GLY A 44 5.34 -12.08 3.88
N ASP A 45 5.18 -13.10 3.03
CA ASP A 45 5.91 -13.22 1.75
C ASP A 45 5.15 -12.60 0.56
N PHE A 46 4.10 -11.81 0.84
CA PHE A 46 3.26 -11.21 -0.21
C PHE A 46 3.34 -9.69 -0.23
N ILE A 47 3.26 -9.14 -1.43
CA ILE A 47 2.89 -7.76 -1.72
C ILE A 47 1.41 -7.74 -2.08
N VAL A 48 0.65 -6.84 -1.45
CA VAL A 48 -0.74 -6.54 -1.76
C VAL A 48 -0.84 -5.10 -2.19
N ASP A 49 -1.37 -4.89 -3.39
CA ASP A 49 -1.48 -3.60 -4.02
C ASP A 49 -2.85 -3.43 -4.65
N ILE A 50 -3.57 -2.42 -4.21
CA ILE A 50 -4.94 -2.12 -4.66
C ILE A 50 -5.00 -0.85 -5.52
N THR A 51 -3.84 -0.28 -5.87
CA THR A 51 -3.72 0.96 -6.65
C THR A 51 -2.74 0.82 -7.82
N ALA A 52 -2.19 -0.37 -8.08
CA ALA A 52 -1.33 -0.63 -9.24
C ALA A 52 -2.03 -0.42 -10.60
N ASP A 53 -3.37 -0.44 -10.60
CA ASP A 53 -4.20 -0.16 -11.78
C ASP A 53 -4.00 1.25 -12.35
N GLN A 54 -3.55 2.20 -11.53
CA GLN A 54 -3.12 3.53 -12.01
C GLN A 54 -1.98 3.45 -13.05
N PHE A 55 -1.25 2.32 -13.10
CA PHE A 55 -0.19 2.02 -14.04
C PHE A 55 -0.57 0.96 -15.08
N GLY A 56 -1.84 0.55 -15.15
CA GLY A 56 -2.35 -0.46 -16.08
C GLY A 56 -2.26 -1.91 -15.59
N ALA A 57 -1.98 -2.13 -14.30
CA ALA A 57 -2.07 -3.47 -13.69
C ALA A 57 -3.54 -3.83 -13.33
N PRO A 58 -3.81 -5.08 -12.89
CA PRO A 58 -5.12 -5.43 -12.36
C PRO A 58 -5.51 -4.58 -11.12
N PRO A 59 -6.82 -4.34 -10.87
CA PRO A 59 -7.31 -3.53 -9.74
C PRO A 59 -6.89 -4.01 -8.34
N VAL A 60 -6.68 -5.32 -8.19
CA VAL A 60 -6.09 -5.90 -6.99
C VAL A 60 -4.99 -6.83 -7.46
N LEU A 61 -3.78 -6.56 -7.00
CA LEU A 61 -2.59 -7.32 -7.33
C LEU A 61 -2.00 -7.90 -6.05
N VAL A 62 -1.90 -9.23 -6.01
CA VAL A 62 -1.26 -9.98 -4.92
C VAL A 62 -0.15 -10.81 -5.54
N VAL A 63 1.08 -10.54 -5.15
CA VAL A 63 2.28 -11.18 -5.73
C VAL A 63 3.28 -11.53 -4.64
N ASP A 64 4.27 -12.34 -4.99
CA ASP A 64 5.40 -12.65 -4.12
C ASP A 64 6.19 -11.37 -3.80
N ARG A 65 6.72 -11.27 -2.57
CA ARG A 65 7.51 -10.13 -2.10
C ARG A 65 8.77 -9.87 -2.94
N THR A 66 9.22 -10.86 -3.71
CA THR A 66 10.36 -10.74 -4.63
C THR A 66 9.99 -10.26 -6.04
N ASP A 67 8.73 -9.91 -6.31
CA ASP A 67 8.30 -9.38 -7.61
C ASP A 67 9.13 -8.14 -8.00
N ASN A 68 9.83 -8.25 -9.12
CA ASN A 68 10.81 -7.25 -9.57
C ASN A 68 10.18 -5.94 -10.06
N ARG A 69 8.86 -5.86 -10.16
CA ARG A 69 8.15 -4.61 -10.43
C ARG A 69 8.10 -3.71 -9.21
N TYR A 70 8.32 -4.24 -8.02
CA TYR A 70 8.30 -3.49 -6.78
C TYR A 70 9.71 -3.33 -6.22
N ASN A 71 10.05 -2.11 -5.83
CA ASN A 71 11.31 -1.88 -5.14
C ASN A 71 11.16 -0.76 -4.12
N LYS A 72 11.31 -1.09 -2.84
CA LYS A 72 11.13 -0.12 -1.75
C LYS A 72 12.28 0.89 -1.72
N GLY A 73 11.93 2.14 -1.44
CA GLY A 73 12.93 3.15 -1.10
C GLY A 73 13.42 2.99 0.34
N ASN A 74 14.57 3.59 0.65
CA ASN A 74 15.09 3.65 2.02
C ASN A 74 14.38 4.69 2.90
N ARG A 75 13.50 5.50 2.32
CA ARG A 75 12.79 6.59 3.00
C ARG A 75 11.39 6.74 2.45
N ASP A 76 10.48 7.08 3.36
CA ASP A 76 9.20 7.64 3.00
C ASP A 76 9.36 9.15 2.74
N GLY A 77 9.15 9.56 1.49
CA GLY A 77 9.26 10.96 1.07
C GLY A 77 8.02 11.81 1.39
N ALA A 78 6.96 11.23 1.96
CA ALA A 78 5.78 11.98 2.33
C ALA A 78 6.07 12.99 3.45
N LEU A 79 5.45 14.16 3.39
CA LEU A 79 5.54 15.14 4.46
C LEU A 79 4.96 14.57 5.77
N PRO A 80 5.47 14.95 6.95
CA PRO A 80 5.08 14.37 8.24
C PRO A 80 3.56 14.39 8.50
N GLU A 81 2.85 15.43 8.06
CA GLU A 81 1.40 15.54 8.18
C GLU A 81 0.65 14.47 7.39
N PHE A 82 1.15 14.05 6.22
CA PHE A 82 0.54 12.97 5.44
C PHE A 82 0.83 11.61 6.05
N VAL A 83 2.01 11.43 6.64
CA VAL A 83 2.35 10.22 7.42
C VAL A 83 1.44 10.10 8.64
N LEU A 84 1.17 11.21 9.34
CA LEU A 84 0.24 11.26 10.46
C LEU A 84 -1.20 11.00 10.01
N ALA A 85 -1.65 11.65 8.93
CA ALA A 85 -3.00 11.50 8.42
C ALA A 85 -3.33 10.07 8.02
N ARG A 86 -2.44 9.37 7.31
CA ARG A 86 -2.69 7.97 6.92
C ARG A 86 -2.73 7.01 8.12
N ARG A 87 -1.93 7.27 9.16
CA ARG A 87 -1.95 6.46 10.41
C ARG A 87 -3.29 6.63 11.12
N ARG A 88 -3.73 7.88 11.28
CA ARG A 88 -5.06 8.19 11.85
C ARG A 88 -6.19 7.53 11.07
N ALA A 89 -6.14 7.59 9.74
CA ALA A 89 -7.15 6.94 8.90
C ALA A 89 -7.23 5.42 9.16
N VAL A 90 -6.09 4.74 9.31
CA VAL A 90 -6.06 3.32 9.70
C VAL A 90 -6.66 3.14 11.09
N ASP A 91 -6.23 3.91 12.07
CA ASP A 91 -6.72 3.81 13.45
C ASP A 91 -8.25 4.02 13.55
N ASP A 92 -8.81 4.91 12.72
CA ASP A 92 -10.24 5.22 12.68
C ASP A 92 -11.07 4.11 11.99
N ILE A 93 -10.55 3.53 10.90
CA ILE A 93 -11.27 2.54 10.07
C ILE A 93 -11.13 1.12 10.64
N TRP A 94 -9.94 0.78 11.14
CA TRP A 94 -9.55 -0.59 11.48
C TRP A 94 -10.48 -1.26 12.51
N PRO A 95 -10.91 -0.61 13.61
CA PRO A 95 -11.82 -1.23 14.57
C PRO A 95 -13.19 -1.59 13.98
N GLN A 96 -13.66 -0.82 12.98
CA GLN A 96 -14.91 -1.14 12.29
C GLN A 96 -14.74 -2.39 11.41
N TRP A 97 -13.62 -2.45 10.70
CA TRP A 97 -13.30 -3.57 9.81
C TRP A 97 -13.13 -4.89 10.56
N GLN A 98 -12.49 -4.87 11.74
CA GLN A 98 -12.38 -6.03 12.62
C GLN A 98 -13.75 -6.53 13.11
N ARG A 99 -14.67 -5.61 13.47
CA ARG A 99 -16.03 -5.99 13.86
C ARG A 99 -16.79 -6.66 12.73
N ILE A 100 -16.69 -6.14 11.50
CA ILE A 100 -17.33 -6.76 10.33
C ILE A 100 -16.75 -8.16 10.10
N SER A 101 -15.42 -8.29 10.14
CA SER A 101 -14.72 -9.56 9.89
C SER A 101 -14.98 -10.63 10.95
N ALA A 102 -15.27 -10.23 12.20
CA ALA A 102 -15.63 -11.14 13.29
C ALA A 102 -17.12 -11.59 13.27
N GLY A 103 -17.88 -11.24 12.22
CA GLY A 103 -19.30 -11.58 12.10
C GLY A 103 -20.25 -10.50 12.61
N GLY A 104 -19.85 -9.22 12.56
CA GLY A 104 -20.69 -8.06 12.85
C GLY A 104 -22.03 -8.09 12.09
N PRO A 105 -23.08 -7.43 12.60
CA PRO A 105 -24.47 -7.79 12.38
C PRO A 105 -24.75 -7.97 10.89
N LYS A 106 -25.24 -9.15 10.50
CA LYS A 106 -25.83 -9.36 9.18
C LYS A 106 -26.85 -8.26 9.01
N GLY A 107 -26.53 -7.28 8.17
CA GLY A 107 -27.47 -6.22 7.82
C GLY A 107 -28.75 -6.92 7.38
N SER A 108 -29.80 -6.76 8.18
CA SER A 108 -31.16 -7.03 7.73
C SER A 108 -31.37 -6.08 6.56
N LEU A 109 -31.13 -6.57 5.35
CA LEU A 109 -31.73 -6.02 4.15
C LEU A 109 -33.23 -6.32 4.27
N THR A 110 -33.93 -5.50 5.03
CA THR A 110 -35.38 -5.40 4.89
C THR A 110 -35.64 -4.52 3.67
N PRO A 111 -36.49 -4.97 2.73
CA PRO A 111 -36.72 -4.31 1.45
C PRO A 111 -37.43 -2.97 1.58
#